data_AF-A0AAE4ET19-F1
#
_entry.id   AF-A0AAE4ET19-F1
#
_cell.length_a   1.000
_cell.length_b   1.000
_cell.length_c   1.000
_cell.angle_alpha   90.00
_cell.angle_beta   90.00
_cell.angle_gamma   90.00
#
_symmetry.space_group_name_H-M   'P 1'
#
loop_
_entity.id
_entity.type
_entity.pdbx_description
1 polymer ?
#
loop_
_entity_poly.entity_id
_entity_poly.type
_entity_poly.pdbx_seq_one_letter_code
_entity_poly.pdbx_strand_id
1 'polypeptide(L)'
;MQAGSGKKPPPPKWDPAELLTWLETTLFPVYLRPLGRPGMRWCSRWWAHAEAWARFAGCHRAWQELAAEPGIGLSVWHRDHLDPMLTALLGENGPFAACTPRSHNDPSRARHVQPTQYDVEEIPRANREST
;
A
#
# COMPACT_ATOMS: atom_id res chain seq x y z
N MET A 1 10.00 -35.68 -23.33
CA MET A 1 9.74 -34.95 -22.07
C MET A 1 8.88 -33.74 -22.41
N GLN A 2 7.62 -33.71 -22.00
CA GLN A 2 6.70 -32.61 -22.29
C GLN A 2 6.83 -31.53 -21.22
N ALA A 3 7.14 -30.30 -21.65
CA ALA A 3 7.16 -29.12 -20.79
C ALA A 3 5.73 -28.83 -20.31
N GLY A 4 5.53 -28.82 -19.00
CA GLY A 4 4.27 -28.44 -18.38
C GLY A 4 3.92 -27.00 -18.74
N SER A 5 2.82 -26.82 -19.45
CA SER A 5 2.23 -25.52 -19.73
C SER A 5 1.84 -24.87 -18.40
N GLY A 6 2.62 -23.90 -17.95
CA GLY A 6 2.34 -23.11 -16.76
C GLY A 6 1.03 -22.35 -16.98
N LYS A 7 -0.05 -22.81 -16.35
CA LYS A 7 -1.34 -22.11 -16.38
C LYS A 7 -1.12 -20.69 -15.86
N LYS A 8 -1.29 -19.71 -16.75
CA LYS A 8 -1.32 -18.30 -16.40
C LYS A 8 -2.38 -18.12 -15.30
N PRO A 9 -2.05 -17.48 -14.16
CA PRO A 9 -3.02 -17.29 -13.09
C PRO A 9 -4.28 -16.62 -13.67
N PRO A 10 -5.47 -17.01 -13.20
CA PRO A 10 -6.72 -16.41 -13.68
C PRO A 10 -6.61 -14.88 -13.54
N PRO A 11 -7.14 -14.13 -14.51
CA PRO A 11 -7.10 -12.68 -14.44
C PRO A 11 -7.68 -12.25 -13.09
N PRO A 12 -7.08 -11.25 -12.44
CA PRO A 12 -7.64 -10.70 -11.22
C PRO A 12 -9.13 -10.40 -11.45
N LYS A 13 -10.00 -10.87 -10.54
CA LYS A 13 -11.46 -10.68 -10.62
C LYS A 13 -11.91 -9.21 -10.50
N TRP A 14 -11.01 -8.25 -10.57
CA TRP A 14 -11.32 -6.84 -10.38
C TRP A 14 -10.75 -6.03 -11.55
N ASP A 15 -11.56 -5.08 -12.02
CA ASP A 15 -11.21 -4.20 -13.13
C ASP A 15 -10.48 -2.95 -12.58
N PRO A 16 -9.22 -2.70 -13.01
CA PRO A 16 -8.51 -1.47 -12.65
C PRO A 16 -9.26 -0.19 -13.09
N ALA A 17 -10.03 -0.23 -14.17
CA ALA A 17 -10.78 0.93 -14.65
C ALA A 17 -11.93 1.30 -13.70
N GLU A 18 -12.60 0.29 -13.13
CA GLU A 18 -13.63 0.47 -12.11
C GLU A 18 -13.04 1.12 -10.85
N LEU A 19 -11.88 0.64 -10.39
CA LEU A 19 -11.17 1.24 -9.26
C LEU A 19 -10.84 2.71 -9.53
N LEU A 20 -10.28 3.02 -10.70
CA LEU A 20 -9.94 4.40 -11.06
C LEU A 20 -11.18 5.29 -11.07
N THR A 21 -12.27 4.81 -11.66
CA THR A 21 -13.55 5.53 -11.67
C THR A 21 -14.02 5.84 -10.25
N TRP A 22 -14.00 4.86 -9.36
CA TRP A 22 -14.39 5.05 -7.97
C TRP A 22 -13.45 6.03 -7.23
N LEU A 23 -12.14 5.95 -7.47
CA LEU A 23 -11.17 6.86 -6.87
C LEU A 23 -11.45 8.32 -7.28
N GLU A 24 -11.69 8.56 -8.57
CA GLU A 24 -11.88 9.90 -9.11
C GLU A 24 -13.24 10.50 -8.76
N THR A 25 -14.28 9.68 -8.69
CA THR A 25 -15.66 10.16 -8.48
C THR A 25 -16.10 10.12 -7.01
N THR A 26 -15.47 9.28 -6.19
CA THR A 26 -15.88 9.04 -4.80
C THR A 26 -14.75 9.36 -3.83
N LEU A 27 -13.62 8.66 -3.91
CA LEU A 27 -12.60 8.75 -2.85
C LEU A 27 -11.91 10.12 -2.81
N PHE A 28 -11.31 10.54 -3.92
CA PHE A 28 -10.50 11.75 -3.99
C PHE A 28 -11.30 13.03 -3.71
N PRO A 29 -12.47 13.28 -4.33
CA PRO A 29 -13.21 14.51 -4.10
C PRO A 29 -13.79 14.61 -2.68
N VAL A 30 -14.15 13.47 -2.06
CA VAL A 30 -14.85 13.46 -0.76
C VAL A 30 -13.85 13.39 0.40
N TYR A 31 -12.85 12.52 0.32
CA TYR A 31 -12.03 12.13 1.47
C TYR A 31 -10.60 12.70 1.44
N LEU A 32 -10.02 12.96 0.27
CA LEU A 32 -8.67 13.54 0.15
C LEU A 32 -8.65 15.08 0.14
N ARG A 33 -9.54 15.71 0.92
CA ARG A 33 -9.61 17.18 1.14
C ARG A 33 -8.26 17.75 1.63
N PRO A 34 -8.00 19.07 1.48
CA PRO A 34 -6.68 19.61 1.17
C PRO A 34 -5.53 18.93 1.91
N LEU A 35 -4.70 18.24 1.14
CA LEU A 35 -3.46 17.60 1.53
C LEU A 35 -2.46 18.68 1.96
N GLY A 36 -2.60 19.17 3.19
CA GLY A 36 -1.79 20.27 3.72
C GLY A 36 -1.70 20.29 5.24
N ARG A 37 -2.23 19.28 5.93
CA ARG A 37 -2.01 19.13 7.37
C ARG A 37 -0.58 18.62 7.63
N PRO A 38 0.13 19.16 8.63
CA PRO A 38 1.41 18.61 9.06
C PRO A 38 1.32 17.11 9.32
N GLY A 39 2.31 16.34 8.86
CA GLY A 39 2.37 14.88 9.00
C GLY A 39 1.67 14.09 7.90
N MET A 40 0.91 14.74 7.01
CA MET A 40 0.22 14.09 5.89
C MET A 40 1.05 14.19 4.60
N ARG A 41 1.39 13.04 4.00
CA ARG A 41 2.19 12.95 2.78
C ARG A 41 1.36 12.49 1.59
N TRP A 42 1.55 13.13 0.45
CA TRP A 42 0.92 12.76 -0.81
C TRP A 42 1.92 12.80 -1.95
N CYS A 43 1.75 11.87 -2.89
CA CYS A 43 2.47 11.88 -4.15
C CYS A 43 1.51 12.15 -5.31
N SER A 44 1.79 13.15 -6.14
CA SER A 44 1.02 13.43 -7.36
C SER A 44 1.08 12.26 -8.36
N ARG A 45 2.10 11.41 -8.28
CA ARG A 45 2.25 10.15 -9.03
C ARG A 45 1.92 8.94 -8.15
N TRP A 46 0.84 9.00 -7.37
CA TRP A 46 0.44 7.93 -6.44
C TRP A 46 0.38 6.55 -7.12
N TRP A 47 -0.06 6.49 -8.39
CA TRP A 47 -0.18 5.25 -9.17
C TRP A 47 1.17 4.58 -9.46
N ALA A 48 2.29 5.28 -9.26
CA ALA A 48 3.63 4.70 -9.38
C ALA A 48 4.05 3.94 -8.12
N HIS A 49 3.27 4.00 -7.03
CA HIS A 49 3.52 3.24 -5.80
C HIS A 49 2.62 1.99 -5.76
N ALA A 50 3.20 0.80 -5.90
CA ALA A 50 2.45 -0.46 -5.91
C ALA A 50 1.63 -0.69 -4.63
N GLU A 51 2.16 -0.25 -3.48
CA GLU A 51 1.44 -0.33 -2.21
C GLU A 51 0.19 0.56 -2.19
N ALA A 52 0.22 1.73 -2.83
CA ALA A 52 -0.94 2.61 -2.93
C ALA A 52 -2.07 1.93 -3.72
N TRP A 53 -1.74 1.27 -4.84
CA TRP A 53 -2.70 0.46 -5.60
C TRP A 53 -3.34 -0.64 -4.75
N ALA A 54 -2.53 -1.41 -4.02
CA ALA A 54 -3.03 -2.51 -3.19
C ALA A 54 -3.97 -2.00 -2.09
N ARG A 55 -3.61 -0.89 -1.43
CA ARG A 55 -4.42 -0.24 -0.39
C ARG A 55 -5.76 0.26 -0.94
N PHE A 56 -5.74 0.97 -2.07
CA PHE A 56 -6.96 1.45 -2.72
C PHE A 56 -7.86 0.31 -3.17
N ALA A 57 -7.30 -0.73 -3.79
CA ALA A 57 -8.06 -1.90 -4.22
C ALA A 57 -8.74 -2.62 -3.04
N GLY A 58 -8.04 -2.78 -1.91
CA GLY A 58 -8.61 -3.37 -0.69
C GLY A 58 -9.76 -2.53 -0.11
N CYS A 59 -9.57 -1.21 -0.02
CA CYS A 59 -10.59 -0.28 0.47
C CYS A 59 -11.83 -0.24 -0.44
N HIS A 60 -11.62 -0.25 -1.77
CA HIS A 60 -12.71 -0.24 -2.76
C HIS A 60 -13.53 -1.52 -2.70
N ARG A 61 -12.89 -2.69 -2.52
CA ARG A 61 -13.63 -3.95 -2.36
C ARG A 61 -14.53 -3.92 -1.12
N ALA A 62 -14.02 -3.44 0.00
CA ALA A 62 -14.85 -3.29 1.19
C ALA A 62 -16.02 -2.30 0.96
N TRP A 63 -15.80 -1.25 0.17
CA TRP A 63 -16.87 -0.32 -0.22
C TRP A 63 -17.96 -1.03 -1.03
N GLN A 64 -17.60 -1.83 -2.03
CA GLN A 64 -18.56 -2.55 -2.86
C GLN A 64 -19.46 -3.50 -2.04
N GLU A 65 -18.90 -4.14 -1.01
CA GLU A 65 -19.67 -5.04 -0.13
C GLU A 65 -20.52 -4.27 0.91
N LEU A 66 -19.99 -3.18 1.49
CA LEU A 66 -20.60 -2.54 2.66
C LEU A 66 -21.43 -1.28 2.35
N ALA A 67 -21.21 -0.62 1.22
CA ALA A 67 -21.89 0.63 0.89
C ALA A 67 -23.35 0.43 0.46
N ALA A 68 -23.68 -0.76 -0.08
CA ALA A 68 -25.04 -1.11 -0.46
C ALA A 68 -25.89 -1.59 0.73
N GLU A 69 -25.25 -1.97 1.85
CA GLU A 69 -25.95 -2.52 3.01
C GLU A 69 -26.70 -1.42 3.79
N PRO A 70 -27.99 -1.64 4.12
CA PRO A 70 -28.73 -0.71 4.95
C PRO A 70 -28.19 -0.69 6.40
N GLY A 71 -28.44 0.41 7.10
CA GLY A 71 -28.01 0.55 8.50
C GLY A 71 -26.58 1.05 8.63
N ILE A 72 -25.70 0.25 9.27
CA ILE A 72 -24.36 0.71 9.70
C ILE A 72 -23.23 0.39 8.70
N GLY A 73 -23.53 -0.14 7.51
CA GLY A 73 -22.53 -0.58 6.52
C GLY A 73 -21.49 0.49 6.20
N LEU A 74 -21.93 1.71 5.92
CA LEU A 74 -21.03 2.85 5.71
C LEU A 74 -20.21 3.19 6.96
N SER A 75 -20.78 3.13 8.16
CA SER A 75 -20.04 3.42 9.40
C SER A 75 -18.93 2.40 9.63
N VAL A 76 -19.22 1.11 9.40
CA VAL A 76 -18.24 0.02 9.45
C VAL A 76 -17.17 0.21 8.39
N TRP A 77 -17.56 0.58 7.16
CA TRP A 77 -16.60 0.85 6.08
C TRP A 77 -15.62 1.98 6.43
N HIS A 78 -16.12 3.09 7.00
CA HIS A 78 -15.24 4.18 7.44
C HIS A 78 -14.25 3.69 8.52
N ARG A 79 -14.78 3.06 9.58
CA ARG A 79 -14.01 2.64 10.76
C ARG A 79 -12.96 1.59 10.44
N ASP A 80 -13.32 0.56 9.70
CA ASP A 80 -12.52 -0.66 9.54
C ASP A 80 -11.66 -0.64 8.27
N HIS A 81 -12.00 0.20 7.29
CA HIS A 81 -11.35 0.17 5.98
C HIS A 81 -10.81 1.53 5.55
N LEU A 82 -11.64 2.57 5.50
CA LEU A 82 -11.21 3.87 5.00
C LEU A 82 -10.18 4.54 5.91
N ASP A 83 -10.52 4.77 7.17
CA ASP A 83 -9.71 5.57 8.08
C ASP A 83 -8.34 4.90 8.39
N PRO A 84 -8.26 3.57 8.61
CA PRO A 84 -6.99 2.88 8.75
C PRO A 84 -6.14 2.93 7.47
N MET A 85 -6.78 2.78 6.30
CA MET A 85 -6.10 2.87 5.01
C MET A 85 -5.51 4.27 4.80
N LEU A 86 -6.31 5.33 5.00
CA LEU A 86 -5.87 6.72 4.86
C LEU A 86 -4.74 7.05 5.84
N THR A 87 -4.87 6.63 7.10
CA THR A 87 -3.83 6.84 8.13
C THR A 87 -2.49 6.28 7.68
N ALA A 88 -2.47 5.04 7.18
CA ALA A 88 -1.22 4.39 6.81
C ALA A 88 -0.74 4.77 5.39
N LEU A 89 -1.64 5.16 4.48
CA LEU A 89 -1.29 5.66 3.15
C LEU A 89 -0.62 7.05 3.23
N LEU A 90 -1.21 7.92 4.05
CA LEU A 90 -0.85 9.33 4.15
C LEU A 90 0.14 9.62 5.29
N GLY A 91 0.42 8.65 6.15
CA GLY A 91 1.32 8.79 7.28
C GLY A 91 2.78 9.00 6.89
N GLU A 92 3.58 9.46 7.86
CA GLU A 92 4.99 9.79 7.66
C GLU A 92 5.86 8.59 7.24
N ASN A 93 5.43 7.38 7.62
CA ASN A 93 6.06 6.10 7.27
C ASN A 93 5.33 5.37 6.13
N GLY A 94 4.36 6.02 5.49
CA GLY A 94 3.57 5.45 4.42
C GLY A 94 4.32 5.35 3.08
N PRO A 95 3.68 4.83 2.03
CA PRO A 95 4.32 4.68 0.71
C PRO A 95 4.76 6.00 0.09
N PHE A 96 4.19 7.13 0.52
CA PHE A 96 4.55 8.47 0.08
C PHE A 96 5.60 9.15 0.98
N ALA A 97 6.20 8.43 1.94
CA ALA A 97 7.17 8.95 2.90
C ALA A 97 8.30 9.77 2.24
N ALA A 98 8.83 9.27 1.12
CA ALA A 98 9.93 9.90 0.39
C ALA A 98 9.49 10.95 -0.65
N CYS A 99 8.18 11.15 -0.82
CA CYS A 99 7.61 12.08 -1.79
C CYS A 99 7.33 13.45 -1.17
N THR A 100 7.39 14.48 -2.00
CA THR A 100 6.89 15.83 -1.71
C THR A 100 5.86 16.23 -2.77
N PRO A 101 5.08 17.30 -2.57
CA PRO A 101 4.15 17.77 -3.60
C PRO A 101 4.79 18.04 -4.97
N ARG A 102 6.12 18.30 -5.00
CA ARG A 102 6.88 18.62 -6.21
C ARG A 102 7.85 17.52 -6.66
N SER A 103 8.05 16.47 -5.86
CA SER A 103 9.02 15.41 -6.15
C SER A 103 8.47 14.03 -5.80
N HIS A 104 8.64 13.08 -6.71
CA HIS A 104 8.27 11.69 -6.51
C HIS A 104 9.53 10.84 -6.39
N ASN A 105 9.58 10.06 -5.32
CA ASN A 105 10.61 9.08 -5.04
C ASN A 105 9.91 7.79 -4.63
N ASP A 106 10.00 6.75 -5.46
CA ASP A 106 9.42 5.45 -5.16
C ASP A 106 10.47 4.56 -4.49
N PRO A 107 10.41 4.38 -3.15
CA PRO A 107 11.35 3.52 -2.45
C PRO A 107 11.11 2.03 -2.72
N SER A 108 9.96 1.62 -3.28
CA SER A 108 9.69 0.20 -3.57
C SER A 108 10.51 -0.31 -4.74
N ARG A 109 10.74 0.53 -5.76
CA ARG A 109 11.75 0.27 -6.80
C ARG A 109 13.17 0.16 -6.25
N ALA A 110 13.47 0.82 -5.13
CA ALA A 110 14.78 0.75 -4.51
C ALA A 110 14.97 -0.48 -3.59
N ARG A 111 13.88 -1.10 -3.09
CA ARG A 111 13.94 -2.08 -1.99
C ARG A 111 13.90 -3.57 -2.38
N HIS A 112 13.74 -3.91 -3.65
CA HIS A 112 13.95 -5.29 -4.10
C HIS A 112 15.41 -5.69 -4.30
N VAL A 113 16.34 -4.78 -3.99
CA VAL A 113 17.74 -5.10 -3.74
C VAL A 113 17.98 -4.94 -2.24
N GLN A 114 17.48 -5.87 -1.43
CA GLN A 114 18.20 -6.13 -0.19
C GLN A 114 19.55 -6.72 -0.62
N PRO A 115 20.69 -6.21 -0.12
CA PRO A 115 21.92 -6.96 -0.22
C PRO A 115 21.64 -8.36 0.33
N THR A 116 22.00 -9.41 -0.41
CA THR A 116 21.82 -10.80 0.02
C THR A 116 22.64 -11.14 1.28
N GLN A 117 23.43 -10.19 1.78
CA GLN A 117 24.30 -10.31 2.93
C GLN A 117 24.01 -9.16 3.88
N TYR A 118 23.45 -9.49 5.05
CA TYR A 118 23.59 -8.65 6.23
C TYR A 118 25.04 -8.74 6.70
N ASP A 119 25.62 -7.65 7.21
CA ASP A 119 26.88 -7.73 7.94
C ASP A 119 26.65 -8.58 9.19
N VAL A 120 27.10 -9.83 9.15
CA VAL A 120 27.09 -10.72 10.31
C VAL A 120 28.36 -10.42 11.09
N GLU A 121 28.27 -9.53 12.08
CA GLU A 121 29.32 -9.41 13.07
C GLU A 121 29.31 -10.67 13.95
N GLU A 122 30.40 -11.42 13.96
CA GLU A 122 30.51 -12.64 14.78
C GLU A 122 30.42 -12.28 16.26
N ILE A 123 29.50 -12.92 16.98
CA ILE A 123 29.37 -12.77 18.44
C ILE A 123 30.71 -13.19 19.07
N PRO A 124 31.41 -12.29 19.79
CA PRO A 124 32.68 -12.63 20.43
C PRO A 124 32.45 -13.72 21.48
N ARG A 125 32.79 -14.96 21.15
CA ARG A 125 32.81 -16.06 22.12
C ARG A 125 34.16 -16.00 22.82
N ALA A 126 34.17 -15.58 24.08
CA ALA A 126 35.37 -15.65 24.90
C ALA A 126 35.90 -17.09 24.91
N ASN A 127 37.14 -17.30 24.49
CA ASN A 127 37.80 -18.60 24.54
C ASN A 127 37.80 -19.06 26.00
N ARG A 128 37.02 -20.09 26.31
CA ARG A 128 37.23 -20.86 27.54
C ARG A 128 38.46 -21.71 27.31
N GLU A 129 39.62 -21.15 27.62
CA GLU A 129 40.87 -21.90 27.75
C GLU A 129 40.62 -23.03 28.76
N SER A 130 40.65 -24.26 28.25
CA SER A 130 40.55 -25.46 29.09
C SER A 130 41.93 -25.67 29.72
N THR A 131 41.93 -25.73 31.05
CA THR A 131 43.04 -26.09 31.94
C THR A 131 43.75 -27.37 31.51
#